data_AF-A0A354K695-F1
#
_entry.id   AF-A0A354K695-F1
#
_cell.length_a   1.000
_cell.length_b   1.000
_cell.length_c   1.000
_cell.angle_alpha   90.00
_cell.angle_beta   90.00
_cell.angle_gamma   90.00
#
_symmetry.space_group_name_H-M   'P 1'
#
loop_
_entity.id
_entity.type
_entity.pdbx_description
1 polymer ?
#
loop_
_entity_poly.entity_id
_entity_poly.type
_entity_poly.pdbx_seq_one_letter_code
_entity_poly.pdbx_strand_id
1 'polypeptide(L)'
;MSASYAVSCPFCKGDIEHRDDIYYCKECGKGFSPHQMQLLITNGKLEEPEILSKGDAARKITLWIISGLIVAAVLWVTVSWMLMLLLSPVIVAVVRENCKKIIAAGKRERIKSYYGPETIEDYIAVFRNMHAKAPACSCAGEAAYQLRQFQERKRALHFLMGSEEHPFRDAENEAEVYILANCKRLYVRLQCCNLRLPSEIAAYDADFQQCLNDNAVVLRDFERLTYEVSKLDEGSAPKAPALGVLADALHEVREGRRGQA
;
A
#
# COMPACT_ATOMS: atom_id res chain seq x y z
N MET A 1 15.54 -89.08 -6.78
CA MET A 1 15.81 -88.98 -5.33
C MET A 1 15.02 -87.79 -4.82
N SER A 2 13.83 -88.05 -4.30
CA SER A 2 12.88 -87.03 -3.84
C SER A 2 13.18 -86.73 -2.38
N ALA A 3 13.44 -85.48 -2.03
CA ALA A 3 13.61 -85.07 -0.64
C ALA A 3 12.31 -85.35 0.13
N SER A 4 12.34 -86.35 1.00
CA SER A 4 11.25 -86.70 1.89
C SER A 4 11.19 -85.68 3.02
N TYR A 5 10.31 -84.69 2.91
CA TYR A 5 9.93 -83.85 4.04
C TYR A 5 9.27 -84.76 5.09
N ALA A 6 9.95 -85.01 6.21
CA ALA A 6 9.41 -85.79 7.32
C ALA A 6 8.30 -84.96 8.00
N VAL A 7 7.06 -85.17 7.59
CA VAL A 7 5.89 -84.54 8.21
C VAL A 7 5.45 -85.41 9.37
N SER A 8 5.56 -84.89 10.59
CA SER A 8 5.13 -85.58 11.80
C SER A 8 3.61 -85.57 11.94
N CYS A 9 3.06 -86.68 12.44
CA CYS A 9 1.65 -86.79 12.76
C CYS A 9 1.26 -85.75 13.83
N PRO A 10 0.25 -84.90 13.61
CA PRO A 10 -0.14 -83.89 14.59
C PRO A 10 -0.73 -84.49 15.88
N PHE A 11 -1.13 -85.77 15.87
CA PHE A 11 -1.74 -86.43 17.02
C PHE A 11 -0.73 -87.16 17.92
N CYS A 12 0.22 -87.89 17.34
CA CYS A 12 1.18 -88.69 18.11
C CYS A 12 2.64 -88.32 17.86
N LYS A 13 2.91 -87.36 16.95
CA LYS A 13 4.24 -86.94 16.49
C LYS A 13 5.06 -88.01 15.74
N GLY A 14 4.51 -89.21 15.55
CA GLY A 14 5.12 -90.25 14.71
C GLY A 14 5.16 -89.91 13.23
N ASP A 15 6.00 -90.61 12.48
CA ASP A 15 6.21 -90.34 11.06
C ASP A 15 5.01 -90.75 10.19
N ILE A 16 4.72 -89.92 9.17
CA ILE A 16 3.71 -90.19 8.14
C ILE A 16 4.39 -90.81 6.92
N GLU A 17 3.89 -91.97 6.49
CA GLU A 17 4.34 -92.67 5.28
C GLU A 17 3.25 -92.67 4.20
N HIS A 18 3.64 -92.83 2.94
CA HIS A 18 2.74 -92.94 1.80
C HIS A 18 2.82 -94.35 1.21
N ARG A 19 1.70 -95.08 1.20
CA ARG A 19 1.61 -96.42 0.61
C ARG A 19 0.25 -96.58 -0.07
N ASP A 20 0.24 -97.19 -1.25
CA ASP A 20 -0.99 -97.53 -1.99
C ASP A 20 -1.96 -96.34 -2.14
N ASP A 21 -1.41 -95.17 -2.51
CA ASP A 21 -2.11 -93.88 -2.68
C ASP A 21 -2.78 -93.28 -1.43
N ILE A 22 -2.40 -93.73 -0.24
CA ILE A 22 -2.90 -93.20 1.04
C ILE A 22 -1.73 -92.76 1.93
N TYR A 23 -1.83 -91.57 2.53
CA TYR A 23 -0.93 -91.13 3.59
C TYR A 23 -1.44 -91.65 4.92
N TYR A 24 -0.60 -92.28 5.72
CA TYR A 24 -0.98 -92.70 7.08
C TYR A 24 0.17 -92.58 8.06
N CYS A 25 -0.16 -92.41 9.34
CA CYS A 25 0.84 -92.43 10.39
C CYS A 25 1.20 -93.87 10.77
N LYS A 26 2.49 -94.17 10.81
CA LYS A 26 3.00 -95.51 11.15
C LYS A 26 2.67 -95.94 12.58
N GLU A 27 2.65 -94.99 13.52
CA GLU A 27 2.48 -95.29 14.95
C GLU A 27 1.01 -95.40 15.38
N CYS A 28 0.14 -94.52 14.87
CA CYS A 28 -1.26 -94.49 15.28
C CYS A 28 -2.24 -95.01 14.21
N GLY A 29 -1.75 -95.35 13.01
CA GLY A 29 -2.56 -95.92 11.93
C GLY A 29 -3.59 -94.96 11.31
N LYS A 30 -3.60 -93.68 11.69
CA LYS A 30 -4.53 -92.69 11.13
C LYS A 30 -4.17 -92.37 9.68
N GLY A 31 -5.16 -92.48 8.80
CA GLY A 31 -5.08 -92.03 7.41
C GLY A 31 -5.31 -90.53 7.27
N PHE A 32 -4.61 -89.92 6.33
CA PHE A 32 -4.73 -88.52 5.93
C PHE A 32 -5.03 -88.45 4.44
N SER A 33 -5.97 -87.59 4.07
CA SER A 33 -6.22 -87.28 2.67
C SER A 33 -5.07 -86.44 2.08
N PRO A 34 -4.85 -86.47 0.75
CA PRO A 34 -3.86 -85.61 0.10
C PRO A 34 -4.01 -84.12 0.44
N HIS A 35 -5.26 -83.64 0.57
CA HIS A 35 -5.55 -82.26 0.96
C HIS A 35 -5.11 -81.93 2.40
N GLN A 36 -5.34 -82.85 3.35
CA GLN A 36 -4.87 -82.68 4.74
C GLN A 36 -3.34 -82.71 4.83
N MET A 37 -2.69 -83.54 4.01
CA MET A 37 -1.23 -83.57 3.94
C MET A 37 -0.68 -82.24 3.39
N GLN A 38 -1.35 -81.66 2.39
CA GLN A 38 -0.98 -80.34 1.87
C GLN A 38 -1.11 -79.25 2.93
N LEU A 39 -2.21 -79.21 3.69
CA LEU A 39 -2.39 -78.27 4.81
C LEU A 39 -1.32 -78.41 5.90
N LEU A 40 -0.96 -79.66 6.26
CA LEU A 40 0.11 -79.94 7.21
C LEU A 40 1.48 -79.46 6.71
N ILE A 41 1.77 -79.66 5.43
CA ILE A 41 3.04 -79.22 4.82
C ILE A 41 3.13 -77.68 4.78
N THR A 42 2.06 -76.98 4.36
CA THR A 42 2.11 -75.52 4.19
C THR A 42 1.94 -74.75 5.49
N ASN A 43 1.07 -75.21 6.39
CA ASN A 43 0.66 -74.44 7.57
C ASN A 43 1.10 -75.08 8.90
N GLY A 44 1.66 -76.30 8.88
CA GLY A 44 2.06 -77.04 10.08
C GLY A 44 0.90 -77.49 10.98
N LYS A 45 -0.35 -77.30 10.55
CA LYS A 45 -1.58 -77.64 11.29
C LYS A 45 -2.65 -78.15 10.32
N LEU A 46 -3.57 -78.98 10.84
CA LEU A 46 -4.70 -79.53 10.09
C LEU A 46 -5.86 -78.55 9.93
N GLU A 47 -5.90 -77.48 10.73
CA GLU A 47 -6.94 -76.47 10.67
C GLU A 47 -6.70 -75.54 9.48
N GLU A 48 -7.73 -75.31 8.67
CA GLU A 48 -7.71 -74.26 7.66
C GLU A 48 -7.55 -72.90 8.37
N PRO A 49 -6.67 -72.00 7.89
CA PRO A 49 -6.55 -70.68 8.48
C PRO A 49 -7.91 -69.99 8.42
N GLU A 50 -8.38 -69.44 9.55
CA GLU A 50 -9.57 -68.59 9.57
C GLU A 50 -9.38 -67.46 8.55
N ILE A 51 -10.01 -67.61 7.39
CA ILE A 51 -10.07 -66.57 6.38
C ILE A 51 -10.96 -65.49 6.99
N LEU A 52 -10.34 -64.51 7.64
CA LEU A 52 -11.01 -63.31 8.14
C LEU A 52 -11.97 -62.83 7.08
N SER A 53 -13.27 -62.81 7.41
CA SER A 53 -14.31 -62.44 6.48
C SER A 53 -13.93 -61.09 5.87
N LYS A 54 -14.12 -60.91 4.56
CA LYS A 54 -13.78 -59.66 3.86
C LYS A 54 -14.40 -58.43 4.56
N GLY A 55 -15.51 -58.61 5.28
CA GLY A 55 -16.16 -57.58 6.09
C GLY A 55 -15.37 -57.16 7.34
N ASP A 56 -14.76 -58.11 8.07
CA ASP A 56 -14.02 -57.80 9.30
C ASP A 56 -12.65 -57.16 9.02
N ALA A 57 -12.01 -57.58 7.93
CA ALA A 57 -10.77 -56.95 7.45
C ALA A 57 -11.04 -55.51 6.99
N ALA A 58 -12.11 -55.28 6.23
CA ALA A 58 -12.50 -53.94 5.80
C ALA A 58 -12.83 -53.03 7.00
N ARG A 59 -13.59 -53.54 7.98
CA ARG A 59 -13.95 -52.78 9.19
C ARG A 59 -12.74 -52.36 10.01
N LYS A 60 -11.73 -53.24 10.16
CA LYS A 60 -10.48 -52.89 10.85
C LYS A 60 -9.72 -51.80 10.08
N ILE A 61 -9.56 -51.94 8.76
CA ILE A 61 -8.87 -50.94 7.93
C ILE A 61 -9.55 -49.57 8.03
N THR A 62 -10.89 -49.53 7.95
CA THR A 62 -11.65 -48.27 8.07
C THR A 62 -11.43 -47.60 9.43
N LEU A 63 -11.40 -48.37 10.53
CA LEU A 63 -11.12 -47.83 11.86
C LEU A 63 -9.72 -47.21 11.96
N TRP A 64 -8.70 -47.86 11.37
CA TRP A 64 -7.33 -47.32 11.33
C TRP A 64 -7.25 -46.00 10.57
N ILE A 65 -7.93 -45.90 9.42
CA ILE A 65 -7.97 -44.65 8.63
C ILE A 65 -8.63 -43.53 9.42
N ILE A 66 -9.78 -43.80 10.06
CA ILE A 66 -10.49 -42.80 10.88
C ILE A 66 -9.62 -42.35 12.05
N SER A 67 -8.97 -43.27 12.77
CA SER A 67 -8.07 -42.90 13.87
C SER A 67 -6.88 -42.05 13.39
N GLY A 68 -6.31 -42.36 12.23
CA GLY A 68 -5.22 -41.59 11.65
C GLY A 68 -5.64 -40.15 11.31
N LEU A 69 -6.83 -39.98 10.72
CA LEU A 69 -7.37 -38.66 10.41
C LEU A 69 -7.64 -37.82 11.66
N ILE A 70 -8.15 -38.44 12.73
CA ILE A 70 -8.40 -37.74 14.01
C ILE A 70 -7.08 -37.24 14.61
N VAL A 71 -6.04 -38.08 14.65
CA VAL A 71 -4.73 -37.69 15.19
C VAL A 71 -4.12 -36.55 14.37
N ALA A 72 -4.20 -36.61 13.03
CA ALA A 72 -3.72 -35.56 12.16
C ALA A 72 -4.45 -34.22 12.39
N ALA A 73 -5.77 -34.26 12.57
CA ALA A 73 -6.57 -33.07 12.86
C ALA A 73 -6.18 -32.43 14.21
N VAL A 74 -5.97 -33.25 15.26
CA VAL A 74 -5.54 -32.77 16.58
C VAL A 74 -4.14 -32.15 16.52
N LEU A 75 -3.20 -32.77 15.79
CA LEU A 75 -1.86 -32.20 15.59
C LEU A 75 -1.92 -30.88 14.84
N TRP A 76 -2.76 -30.77 13.82
CA TRP A 76 -2.93 -29.52 13.07
C TRP A 76 -3.43 -28.39 13.95
N VAL A 77 -4.47 -28.64 14.77
CA VAL A 77 -5.04 -27.65 15.67
C VAL A 77 -4.02 -27.21 16.72
N THR A 78 -3.29 -28.14 17.33
CA THR A 78 -2.30 -27.81 18.37
C THR A 78 -1.10 -27.04 17.81
N VAL A 79 -0.57 -27.44 16.66
CA VAL A 79 0.55 -26.74 16.00
C VAL A 79 0.14 -25.35 15.53
N SER A 80 -1.05 -25.21 14.91
CA SER A 80 -1.58 -23.92 14.47
C SER A 80 -1.80 -22.96 15.64
N TRP A 81 -2.32 -23.47 16.76
CA TRP A 81 -2.55 -22.67 17.96
C TRP A 81 -1.24 -22.21 18.61
N MET A 82 -0.23 -23.10 18.71
CA MET A 82 1.10 -22.75 19.21
C MET A 82 1.80 -21.72 18.32
N LEU A 83 1.68 -21.85 16.99
CA LEU A 83 2.22 -20.89 16.04
C LEU A 83 1.58 -19.50 16.19
N MET A 84 0.25 -19.46 16.38
CA MET A 84 -0.48 -18.21 16.65
C MET A 84 0.01 -17.53 17.94
N LEU A 85 0.24 -18.29 19.01
CA LEU A 85 0.75 -17.74 20.27
C LEU A 85 2.17 -17.18 20.13
N LEU A 86 3.04 -17.86 19.38
CA LEU A 86 4.42 -17.42 19.15
C LEU A 86 4.51 -16.17 18.25
N LEU A 87 3.64 -16.06 17.24
CA LEU A 87 3.65 -14.94 16.31
C LEU A 87 2.84 -13.73 16.79
N SER A 88 1.87 -13.92 17.69
CA SER A 88 1.06 -12.86 18.30
C SER A 88 1.88 -11.64 18.79
N PRO A 89 2.95 -11.77 19.59
CA PRO A 89 3.70 -10.61 20.07
C PRO A 89 4.41 -9.85 18.94
N VAL A 90 4.88 -10.54 17.91
CA VAL A 90 5.55 -9.93 16.74
C VAL A 90 4.53 -9.16 15.91
N ILE A 91 3.36 -9.75 15.64
CA ILE A 91 2.27 -9.11 14.91
C ILE A 91 1.78 -7.86 15.66
N VAL A 92 1.59 -7.96 16.98
CA VAL A 92 1.17 -6.82 17.81
C VAL A 92 2.23 -5.70 17.80
N ALA A 93 3.53 -6.04 17.85
CA ALA A 93 4.60 -5.05 17.77
C ALA A 93 4.60 -4.30 16.42
N VAL A 94 4.52 -5.04 15.31
CA VAL A 94 4.48 -4.47 13.95
C VAL A 94 3.23 -3.60 13.74
N VAL A 95 2.05 -4.07 14.17
CA VAL A 95 0.81 -3.30 14.08
C VAL A 95 0.90 -2.02 14.93
N ARG A 96 1.45 -2.11 16.16
CA ARG A 96 1.59 -0.94 17.04
C ARG A 96 2.53 0.11 16.44
N GLU A 97 3.62 -0.32 15.82
CA GLU A 97 4.60 0.57 15.19
C GLU A 97 4.02 1.24 13.94
N ASN A 98 3.29 0.49 13.11
CA ASN A 98 2.60 1.04 11.95
C ASN A 98 1.46 1.98 12.35
N CYS A 99 0.66 1.64 13.36
CA CYS A 99 -0.37 2.53 13.90
C CYS A 99 0.22 3.83 14.46
N LYS A 100 1.37 3.76 15.17
CA LYS A 100 2.07 4.99 15.63
C LYS A 100 2.49 5.87 14.46
N LYS A 101 3.02 5.30 13.38
CA LYS A 101 3.41 6.04 12.16
C LYS A 101 2.20 6.70 11.48
N ILE A 102 1.08 5.97 11.37
CA ILE A 102 -0.17 6.51 10.78
C ILE A 102 -0.75 7.63 11.65
N ILE A 103 -0.76 7.48 12.98
CA ILE A 103 -1.25 8.52 13.90
C ILE A 103 -0.33 9.76 13.85
N ALA A 104 0.99 9.58 13.76
CA ALA A 104 1.95 10.68 13.64
C ALA A 104 1.80 11.42 12.29
N ALA A 105 1.62 10.69 11.19
CA ALA A 105 1.34 11.27 9.87
C ALA A 105 -0.01 12.02 9.87
N GLY A 106 -1.07 11.40 10.39
CA GLY A 106 -2.39 12.00 10.49
C GLY A 106 -2.46 13.21 11.45
N LYS A 107 -1.58 13.29 12.45
CA LYS A 107 -1.44 14.49 13.31
C LYS A 107 -0.74 15.63 12.56
N ARG A 108 0.31 15.35 11.77
CA ARG A 108 0.98 16.38 10.94
C ARG A 108 0.03 16.96 9.88
N GLU A 109 -0.78 16.12 9.24
CA GLU A 109 -1.79 16.58 8.28
C GLU A 109 -2.93 17.35 8.95
N ARG A 110 -3.41 16.91 10.12
CA ARG A 110 -4.47 17.63 10.84
C ARG A 110 -4.04 19.02 11.31
N ILE A 111 -2.80 19.19 11.77
CA ILE A 111 -2.29 20.50 12.21
C ILE A 111 -2.19 21.46 11.01
N LYS A 112 -1.71 21.01 9.84
CA LYS A 112 -1.73 21.82 8.61
C LYS A 112 -3.16 22.14 8.14
N SER A 113 -4.11 21.21 8.30
CA SER A 113 -5.49 21.44 7.86
C SER A 113 -6.25 22.51 8.66
N TYR A 114 -5.83 22.79 9.90
CA TYR A 114 -6.53 23.74 10.77
C TYR A 114 -6.16 25.21 10.48
N TYR A 115 -4.97 25.49 9.93
CA TYR A 115 -4.48 26.84 9.65
C TYR A 115 -4.60 27.26 8.17
N GLY A 116 -4.95 26.32 7.28
CA GLY A 116 -5.02 26.57 5.85
C GLY A 116 -3.63 26.66 5.19
N PRO A 117 -3.56 26.83 3.87
CA PRO A 117 -2.30 27.03 3.15
C PRO A 117 -1.62 28.35 3.56
N GLU A 118 -0.31 28.30 3.81
CA GLU A 118 0.48 29.46 4.24
C GLU A 118 1.55 29.85 3.22
N THR A 119 2.16 28.86 2.55
CA THR A 119 3.25 29.08 1.58
C THR A 119 2.74 29.07 0.14
N ILE A 120 3.50 29.64 -0.79
CA ILE A 120 3.19 29.60 -2.23
C ILE A 120 3.02 28.14 -2.69
N GLU A 121 3.89 27.23 -2.25
CA GLU A 121 3.83 25.81 -2.57
C GLU A 121 2.55 25.14 -2.08
N ASP A 122 2.11 25.48 -0.86
CA ASP A 122 0.85 24.97 -0.31
C ASP A 122 -0.33 25.44 -1.18
N TYR A 123 -0.39 26.72 -1.55
CA TYR A 123 -1.44 27.26 -2.42
C TYR A 123 -1.42 26.61 -3.81
N ILE A 124 -0.25 26.42 -4.42
CA ILE A 124 -0.11 25.72 -5.71
C ILE A 124 -0.69 24.30 -5.62
N ALA A 125 -0.34 23.55 -4.58
CA ALA A 125 -0.79 22.17 -4.40
C ALA A 125 -2.32 22.11 -4.21
N VAL A 126 -2.85 22.99 -3.36
CA VAL A 126 -4.29 23.09 -3.06
C VAL A 126 -5.08 23.46 -4.31
N PHE A 127 -4.69 24.50 -5.03
CA PHE A 127 -5.39 24.94 -6.23
C PHE A 127 -5.34 23.92 -7.36
N ARG A 128 -4.22 23.21 -7.55
CA ARG A 128 -4.16 22.07 -8.49
C ARG A 128 -5.13 20.97 -8.10
N ASN A 129 -5.21 20.63 -6.82
CA ASN A 129 -6.12 19.60 -6.34
C ASN A 129 -7.59 20.03 -6.51
N MET A 130 -7.91 21.29 -6.22
CA MET A 130 -9.24 21.85 -6.48
C MET A 130 -9.60 21.79 -7.96
N HIS A 131 -8.71 22.22 -8.85
CA HIS A 131 -8.93 22.17 -10.29
C HIS A 131 -9.05 20.73 -10.81
N ALA A 132 -8.24 19.79 -10.31
CA ALA A 132 -8.34 18.37 -10.68
C ALA A 132 -9.68 17.75 -10.25
N LYS A 133 -10.23 18.16 -9.11
CA LYS A 133 -11.54 17.69 -8.60
C LYS A 133 -12.73 18.37 -9.26
N ALA A 134 -12.55 19.61 -9.72
CA ALA A 134 -13.58 20.41 -10.38
C ALA A 134 -12.97 21.20 -11.55
N PRO A 135 -12.76 20.54 -12.71
CA PRO A 135 -12.15 21.19 -13.87
C PRO A 135 -12.92 22.41 -14.39
N ALA A 136 -14.22 22.48 -14.09
CA ALA A 136 -15.08 23.61 -14.44
C ALA A 136 -14.70 24.92 -13.72
N CYS A 137 -13.99 24.89 -12.58
CA CYS A 137 -13.34 26.09 -12.04
C CYS A 137 -11.96 26.22 -12.69
N SER A 138 -11.91 26.95 -13.81
CA SER A 138 -10.66 27.42 -14.43
C SER A 138 -9.88 28.34 -13.48
N CYS A 139 -10.58 29.10 -12.64
CA CYS A 139 -10.06 29.99 -11.62
C CYS A 139 -8.90 29.41 -10.78
N ALA A 140 -9.09 28.20 -10.24
CA ALA A 140 -8.09 27.54 -9.42
C ALA A 140 -6.87 27.10 -10.27
N GLY A 141 -7.10 26.62 -11.49
CA GLY A 141 -6.03 26.26 -12.41
C GLY A 141 -5.16 27.47 -12.78
N GLU A 142 -5.79 28.60 -13.06
CA GLU A 142 -5.12 29.85 -13.40
C GLU A 142 -4.33 30.41 -12.22
N ALA A 143 -4.90 30.45 -11.01
CA ALA A 143 -4.17 30.85 -9.81
C ALA A 143 -2.91 29.98 -9.57
N ALA A 144 -3.02 28.66 -9.74
CA ALA A 144 -1.87 27.76 -9.63
C ALA A 144 -0.80 28.01 -10.70
N TYR A 145 -1.19 28.46 -11.89
CA TYR A 145 -0.28 28.82 -12.97
C TYR A 145 0.42 30.14 -12.70
N GLN A 146 -0.33 31.18 -12.29
CA GLN A 146 0.21 32.48 -11.91
C GLN A 146 1.23 32.37 -10.76
N LEU A 147 0.94 31.56 -9.74
CA LEU A 147 1.89 31.32 -8.64
C LEU A 147 3.19 30.65 -9.10
N ARG A 148 3.12 29.72 -10.07
CA ARG A 148 4.34 29.15 -10.66
C ARG A 148 5.15 30.19 -11.41
N GLN A 149 4.50 31.00 -12.24
CA GLN A 149 5.17 32.09 -12.94
C GLN A 149 5.82 33.08 -11.98
N PHE A 150 5.14 33.39 -10.87
CA PHE A 150 5.70 34.25 -9.83
C PHE A 150 6.99 33.66 -9.26
N GLN A 151 7.00 32.38 -8.90
CA GLN A 151 8.22 31.72 -8.39
C GLN A 151 9.37 31.73 -9.40
N GLU A 152 9.08 31.50 -10.67
CA GLU A 152 10.09 31.53 -11.74
C GLU A 152 10.68 32.94 -11.91
N ARG A 153 9.82 33.96 -11.95
CA ARG A 153 10.23 35.37 -12.04
C ARG A 153 10.98 35.83 -10.81
N LYS A 154 10.53 35.41 -9.62
CA LYS A 154 11.19 35.66 -8.34
C LYS A 154 12.62 35.12 -8.33
N ARG A 155 12.82 33.87 -8.78
CA ARG A 155 14.16 33.26 -8.90
C ARG A 155 15.05 34.01 -9.89
N ALA A 156 14.51 34.44 -11.03
CA ALA A 156 15.25 35.22 -12.01
C ALA A 156 15.68 36.58 -11.43
N LEU A 157 14.78 37.28 -10.76
CA LEU A 157 15.08 38.55 -10.10
C LEU A 157 16.15 38.37 -9.01
N HIS A 158 16.02 37.35 -8.16
CA HIS A 158 17.04 37.02 -7.16
C HIS A 158 18.42 36.77 -7.76
N PHE A 159 18.48 36.06 -8.89
CA PHE A 159 19.74 35.82 -9.59
C PHE A 159 20.37 37.13 -10.11
N LEU A 160 19.56 38.05 -10.64
CA LEU A 160 20.03 39.35 -11.13
C LEU A 160 20.44 40.30 -10.00
N MET A 161 19.75 40.26 -8.86
CA MET A 161 20.06 41.12 -7.71
C MET A 161 21.35 40.71 -6.98
N GLY A 162 21.76 39.44 -7.09
CA GLY A 162 22.99 38.92 -6.50
C GLY A 162 22.97 38.89 -4.97
N SER A 163 23.42 39.97 -4.32
CA SER A 163 23.64 40.03 -2.86
C SER A 163 22.36 40.09 -2.04
N GLU A 164 22.48 39.85 -0.73
CA GLU A 164 21.29 39.81 0.13
C GLU A 164 20.66 41.17 0.44
N GLU A 165 21.39 42.27 0.27
CA GLU A 165 20.99 43.62 0.67
C GLU A 165 20.62 44.49 -0.55
N HIS A 166 19.84 43.94 -1.49
CA HIS A 166 19.38 44.70 -2.66
C HIS A 166 18.14 45.54 -2.31
N PRO A 167 18.05 46.83 -2.69
CA PRO A 167 16.89 47.70 -2.40
C PRO A 167 15.55 47.21 -2.98
N PHE A 168 15.57 46.23 -3.89
CA PHE A 168 14.35 45.62 -4.44
C PHE A 168 13.86 44.41 -3.64
N ARG A 169 14.61 43.95 -2.61
CA ARG A 169 14.24 42.77 -1.82
C ARG A 169 13.03 43.02 -0.92
N ASP A 170 12.88 44.25 -0.41
CA ASP A 170 11.69 44.65 0.34
C ASP A 170 10.44 44.65 -0.57
N ALA A 171 10.56 45.23 -1.77
CA ALA A 171 9.48 45.24 -2.76
C ALA A 171 9.11 43.81 -3.22
N GLU A 172 10.09 42.92 -3.35
CA GLU A 172 9.86 41.51 -3.65
C GLU A 172 9.08 40.79 -2.55
N ASN A 173 9.47 40.99 -1.29
CA ASN A 173 8.79 40.41 -0.14
C ASN A 173 7.35 40.95 -0.01
N GLU A 174 7.16 42.25 -0.21
CA GLU A 174 5.82 42.88 -0.20
C GLU A 174 4.92 42.29 -1.30
N ALA A 175 5.45 42.09 -2.50
CA ALA A 175 4.70 41.48 -3.61
C ALA A 175 4.32 40.03 -3.34
N GLU A 176 5.20 39.24 -2.72
CA GLU A 176 4.87 37.88 -2.28
C GLU A 176 3.74 37.89 -1.25
N VAL A 177 3.83 38.76 -0.24
CA VAL A 177 2.78 38.90 0.78
C VAL A 177 1.45 39.29 0.15
N TYR A 178 1.46 40.20 -0.83
CA TYR A 178 0.26 40.63 -1.54
C TYR A 178 -0.36 39.50 -2.38
N ILE A 179 0.45 38.77 -3.16
CA ILE A 179 -0.01 37.61 -3.93
C ILE A 179 -0.58 36.52 -3.01
N LEU A 180 0.07 36.25 -1.88
CA LEU A 180 -0.42 35.29 -0.89
C LEU A 180 -1.75 35.75 -0.26
N ALA A 181 -1.93 37.04 0.01
CA ALA A 181 -3.19 37.58 0.50
C ALA A 181 -4.33 37.40 -0.52
N ASN A 182 -4.07 37.66 -1.80
CA ASN A 182 -5.04 37.41 -2.88
C ASN A 182 -5.36 35.92 -3.03
N CYS A 183 -4.35 35.06 -2.95
CA CYS A 183 -4.53 33.61 -2.99
C CYS A 183 -5.34 33.11 -1.79
N LYS A 184 -5.12 33.67 -0.60
CA LYS A 184 -5.93 33.37 0.59
C LYS A 184 -7.38 33.75 0.37
N ARG A 185 -7.65 34.94 -0.17
CA ARG A 185 -9.01 35.40 -0.47
C ARG A 185 -9.70 34.47 -1.47
N LEU A 186 -9.00 34.11 -2.56
CA LEU A 186 -9.50 33.20 -3.59
C LEU A 186 -9.76 31.79 -3.01
N TYR A 187 -8.85 31.27 -2.19
CA TYR A 187 -8.99 29.98 -1.52
C TYR A 187 -10.21 29.93 -0.59
N VAL A 188 -10.39 30.94 0.29
CA VAL A 188 -11.53 30.99 1.20
C VAL A 188 -12.84 31.01 0.42
N ARG A 189 -12.92 31.80 -0.66
CA ARG A 189 -14.11 31.83 -1.53
C ARG A 189 -14.38 30.48 -2.19
N LEU A 190 -13.34 29.85 -2.75
CA LEU A 190 -13.48 28.51 -3.36
C LEU A 190 -13.89 27.43 -2.35
N GLN A 191 -13.48 27.54 -1.09
CA GLN A 191 -13.93 26.61 -0.04
C GLN A 191 -15.42 26.76 0.31
N CYS A 192 -15.96 27.98 0.20
CA CYS A 192 -17.38 28.24 0.45
C CYS A 192 -18.28 27.85 -0.73
N CYS A 193 -17.71 27.67 -1.94
CA CYS A 193 -18.46 27.29 -3.13
C CYS A 193 -18.60 25.77 -3.24
N ASN A 194 -19.79 25.30 -3.58
CA ASN A 194 -19.93 23.94 -4.09
C ASN A 194 -19.38 23.89 -5.52
N LEU A 195 -18.13 23.48 -5.68
CA LEU A 195 -17.42 23.45 -6.97
C LEU A 195 -18.06 22.52 -8.03
N ARG A 196 -19.11 21.76 -7.67
CA ARG A 196 -19.90 20.94 -8.60
C ARG A 196 -21.08 21.70 -9.23
N LEU A 197 -21.43 22.88 -8.69
CA LEU A 197 -22.54 23.71 -9.15
C LEU A 197 -22.01 24.94 -9.88
N PRO A 198 -22.12 25.00 -11.22
CA PRO A 198 -21.63 26.14 -12.01
C PRO A 198 -22.26 27.48 -11.62
N SER A 199 -23.52 27.47 -11.15
CA SER A 199 -24.22 28.68 -10.72
C SER A 199 -23.61 29.33 -9.48
N GLU A 200 -23.07 28.54 -8.55
CA GLU A 200 -22.39 29.08 -7.37
C GLU A 200 -21.01 29.64 -7.73
N ILE A 201 -20.30 29.00 -8.66
CA ILE A 201 -19.03 29.51 -9.18
C ILE A 201 -19.27 30.85 -9.89
N ALA A 202 -20.30 30.94 -10.73
CA ALA A 202 -20.65 32.15 -11.46
C ALA A 202 -21.01 33.32 -10.53
N ALA A 203 -21.59 33.05 -9.36
CA ALA A 203 -21.93 34.10 -8.39
C ALA A 203 -20.70 34.82 -7.82
N TYR A 204 -19.53 34.17 -7.81
CA TYR A 204 -18.27 34.73 -7.32
C TYR A 204 -17.25 35.00 -8.44
N ASP A 205 -17.66 34.87 -9.71
CA ASP A 205 -16.73 35.00 -10.84
C ASP A 205 -16.06 36.37 -10.89
N ALA A 206 -16.80 37.45 -10.62
CA ALA A 206 -16.23 38.79 -10.53
C ALA A 206 -15.14 38.90 -9.44
N ASP A 207 -15.37 38.31 -8.26
CA ASP A 207 -14.41 38.27 -7.16
C ASP A 207 -13.16 37.46 -7.54
N PHE A 208 -13.34 36.32 -8.22
CA PHE A 208 -12.24 35.48 -8.69
C PHE A 208 -11.40 36.20 -9.76
N GLN A 209 -12.06 36.77 -10.77
CA GLN A 209 -11.40 37.51 -11.83
C GLN A 209 -10.66 38.73 -11.28
N GLN A 210 -11.23 39.43 -10.29
CA GLN A 210 -10.52 40.52 -9.63
C GLN A 210 -9.21 40.04 -9.00
N CYS A 211 -9.24 38.98 -8.19
CA CYS A 211 -8.02 38.46 -7.55
C CYS A 211 -6.98 37.98 -8.57
N LEU A 212 -7.42 37.34 -9.66
CA LEU A 212 -6.53 36.88 -10.74
C LEU A 212 -5.94 38.05 -11.53
N ASN A 213 -6.71 39.10 -11.77
CA ASN A 213 -6.24 40.31 -12.45
C ASN A 213 -5.23 41.07 -11.58
N ASP A 214 -5.48 41.18 -10.28
CA ASP A 214 -4.57 41.82 -9.32
C ASP A 214 -3.23 41.06 -9.29
N ASN A 215 -3.27 39.72 -9.24
CA ASN A 215 -2.06 38.89 -9.36
C ASN A 215 -1.35 39.07 -10.70
N ALA A 216 -2.09 39.19 -11.81
CA ALA A 216 -1.52 39.40 -13.14
C ALA A 216 -0.85 40.79 -13.29
N VAL A 217 -1.31 41.81 -12.56
CA VAL A 217 -0.62 43.11 -12.48
C VAL A 217 0.73 42.94 -11.80
N VAL A 218 0.77 42.31 -10.62
CA VAL A 218 2.03 42.08 -9.90
C VAL A 218 3.02 41.27 -10.73
N LEU A 219 2.55 40.24 -11.44
CA LEU A 219 3.38 39.45 -12.34
C LEU A 219 3.99 40.31 -13.45
N ARG A 220 3.19 41.17 -14.10
CA ARG A 220 3.67 42.09 -15.15
C ARG A 220 4.70 43.07 -14.60
N ASP A 221 4.48 43.59 -13.41
CA ASP A 221 5.42 44.51 -12.75
C ASP A 221 6.74 43.81 -12.43
N PHE A 222 6.70 42.55 -11.98
CA PHE A 222 7.89 41.72 -11.78
C PHE A 222 8.69 41.48 -13.05
N GLU A 223 8.00 41.19 -14.16
CA GLU A 223 8.63 40.99 -15.46
C GLU A 223 9.27 42.27 -15.98
N ARG A 224 8.58 43.40 -15.83
CA ARG A 224 9.14 44.71 -16.15
C ARG A 224 10.36 45.03 -15.29
N LEU A 225 10.29 44.77 -13.99
CA LEU A 225 11.41 45.00 -13.07
C LEU A 225 12.61 44.12 -13.44
N THR A 226 12.39 42.83 -13.71
CA THR A 226 13.45 41.90 -14.13
C THR A 226 14.15 42.41 -15.40
N TYR A 227 13.39 42.92 -16.36
CA TYR A 227 13.92 43.51 -17.60
C TYR A 227 14.66 44.83 -17.39
N GLU A 228 14.16 45.71 -16.52
CA GLU A 228 14.82 46.98 -16.19
C GLU A 228 16.14 46.73 -15.44
N VAL A 229 16.16 45.79 -14.49
CA VAL A 229 17.37 45.38 -13.76
C VAL A 229 18.39 44.74 -14.71
N SER A 230 17.96 43.85 -15.62
CA SER A 230 18.90 43.23 -16.58
C SER A 230 19.53 44.26 -17.52
N LYS A 231 18.80 45.33 -17.89
CA LYS A 231 19.34 46.42 -18.72
C LYS A 231 20.33 47.32 -18.02
N LEU A 232 20.19 47.51 -16.71
CA LEU A 232 21.14 48.30 -15.93
C LEU A 232 22.52 47.62 -15.87
N ASP A 233 22.56 46.30 -15.93
CA ASP A 233 23.78 45.49 -15.91
C ASP A 233 24.51 45.45 -17.28
N GLU A 234 23.79 45.70 -18.39
CA GLU A 234 24.32 45.61 -19.76
C GLU A 234 25.11 46.83 -20.26
N GLY A 235 25.34 47.88 -19.43
CA GLY A 235 26.46 48.81 -19.68
C GLY A 235 26.15 50.31 -19.62
N SER A 236 25.89 50.84 -18.43
CA SER A 236 26.21 52.26 -18.15
C SER A 236 26.27 52.54 -16.64
N ALA A 237 27.37 53.16 -16.21
CA ALA A 237 27.48 53.74 -14.87
C ALA A 237 26.25 54.65 -14.59
N PRO A 238 25.57 54.50 -13.44
CA PRO A 238 24.26 55.10 -13.25
C PRO A 238 24.39 56.61 -13.03
N LYS A 239 23.92 57.40 -14.00
CA LYS A 239 23.34 58.72 -13.69
C LYS A 239 21.86 58.50 -13.40
N ALA A 240 21.51 58.38 -12.12
CA ALA A 240 20.14 58.51 -11.62
C ALA A 240 19.54 59.82 -12.17
N PRO A 241 18.40 59.77 -12.90
CA PRO A 241 17.09 59.92 -12.27
C PRO A 241 15.97 59.18 -13.04
N ALA A 242 15.60 57.98 -12.60
CA ALA A 242 14.39 57.29 -13.09
C ALA A 242 13.78 56.33 -12.05
N LEU A 243 14.62 55.87 -11.11
CA LEU A 243 14.23 54.98 -10.01
C LEU A 243 13.26 55.61 -9.01
N GLY A 244 13.40 56.91 -8.70
CA GLY A 244 12.44 57.62 -7.84
C GLY A 244 11.05 57.70 -8.47
N VAL A 245 10.99 57.93 -9.79
CA VAL A 245 9.73 58.02 -10.54
C VAL A 245 8.98 56.68 -10.59
N LEU A 246 9.70 55.56 -10.56
CA LEU A 246 9.13 54.22 -10.51
C LEU A 246 8.64 53.83 -9.12
N ALA A 247 9.39 54.17 -8.07
CA ALA A 247 8.94 54.00 -6.69
C ALA A 247 7.69 54.85 -6.39
N ASP A 248 7.66 56.10 -6.88
CA ASP A 248 6.51 56.99 -6.78
C ASP A 248 5.32 56.47 -7.59
N ALA A 249 5.53 55.91 -8.79
CA ALA A 249 4.46 55.32 -9.58
C ALA A 249 3.82 54.07 -8.91
N LEU A 250 4.63 53.25 -8.24
CA LEU A 250 4.15 52.14 -7.42
C LEU A 250 3.39 52.64 -6.18
N HIS A 251 3.86 53.72 -5.57
CA HIS A 251 3.22 54.33 -4.41
C HIS A 251 1.89 55.06 -4.75
N GLU A 252 1.79 55.67 -5.93
CA GLU A 252 0.56 56.33 -6.42
C GLU A 252 -0.55 55.33 -6.75
N VAL A 253 -0.19 54.16 -7.27
CA VAL A 253 -1.12 53.05 -7.51
C VAL A 253 -1.60 52.46 -6.18
N ARG A 254 -0.70 52.36 -5.18
CA ARG A 254 -1.02 51.94 -3.81
C ARG A 254 -2.02 52.87 -3.09
N GLU A 255 -1.99 54.18 -3.38
CA GLU A 255 -2.90 55.16 -2.75
C GLU A 255 -4.16 55.48 -3.57
N GLY A 256 -4.37 54.84 -4.73
CA GLY A 256 -5.56 55.03 -5.55
C GLY A 256 -5.68 56.42 -6.20
N ARG A 257 -4.57 57.15 -6.38
CA ARG A 257 -4.57 58.53 -6.90
C ARG A 257 -4.52 58.65 -8.43
N ARG A 258 -4.37 57.55 -9.17
CA ARG A 258 -4.46 57.59 -10.64
C ARG A 258 -5.92 57.64 -11.10
N GLY A 259 -6.43 58.86 -11.26
CA GLY A 259 -7.76 59.13 -11.82
C GLY A 259 -8.26 60.58 -11.73
N GLN A 260 -7.46 61.53 -11.25
CA GLN A 260 -7.81 62.96 -11.22
C GLN A 260 -6.72 63.79 -11.91
N ALA A 261 -6.66 63.69 -13.24
CA ALA A 261 -6.03 64.67 -14.13
C ALA A 261 -6.70 64.58 -15.51
#